data_AF-A0A819XNB2-F1
#
_entry.id   AF-A0A819XNB2-F1
#
_cell.length_a   1.000
_cell.length_b   1.000
_cell.length_c   1.000
_cell.angle_alpha   90.00
_cell.angle_beta   90.00
_cell.angle_gamma   90.00
#
_symmetry.space_group_name_H-M   'P 1'
#
loop_
_entity.id
_entity.type
_entity.pdbx_description
1 polymer ?
#
loop_
_entity_poly.entity_id
_entity_poly.type
_entity_poly.pdbx_seq_one_letter_code
_entity_poly.pdbx_strand_id
1 'polypeptide(L)'
;ILQHNPLWGKGQNLYVFGAMIISIAIQLFFTQIGWFNRILGTGRVPPKYIMPTLGFGMLWLIIDELRKLYIRKRPRSLVARIAW
;
A
#
# COMPACT_ATOMS: atom_id res chain seq x y z
N ILE A 1 1.60 -4.14 -11.10
CA ILE A 1 0.31 -4.87 -11.21
C ILE A 1 -0.11 -5.07 -12.68
N LEU A 2 0.13 -4.11 -13.58
CA LEU A 2 -0.28 -4.23 -15.01
C LEU A 2 0.56 -5.20 -15.87
N GLN A 3 1.74 -5.62 -15.39
CA GLN A 3 2.57 -6.63 -16.07
C GLN A 3 2.93 -7.84 -15.20
N HIS A 4 3.08 -7.62 -13.89
CA HIS A 4 3.26 -8.69 -12.94
C HIS A 4 1.89 -8.91 -12.31
N ASN A 5 1.19 -9.94 -12.79
CA ASN A 5 -0.08 -10.34 -12.21
C ASN A 5 0.21 -11.06 -10.89
N PRO A 6 -0.09 -10.45 -9.74
CA PRO A 6 0.24 -11.04 -8.45
C PRO A 6 -0.73 -12.17 -8.08
N LEU A 7 -1.85 -12.32 -8.81
CA LEU A 7 -2.90 -13.32 -8.56
C LEU A 7 -2.69 -14.61 -9.35
N TRP A 8 -2.17 -14.55 -10.59
CA TRP A 8 -1.93 -15.73 -11.43
C TRP A 8 -0.68 -15.59 -12.31
N GLY A 9 0.13 -16.65 -12.40
CA GLY A 9 1.27 -16.77 -13.33
C GLY A 9 2.64 -16.98 -12.65
N LYS A 10 3.73 -16.94 -13.43
CA LYS A 10 5.12 -17.15 -12.96
C LYS A 10 5.63 -16.10 -11.96
N GLY A 11 4.90 -15.00 -11.79
CA GLY A 11 5.19 -13.90 -10.86
C GLY A 11 4.24 -13.83 -9.66
N GLN A 12 3.45 -14.86 -9.38
CA GLN A 12 2.49 -14.78 -8.29
C GLN A 12 3.18 -14.68 -6.92
N ASN A 13 2.73 -13.73 -6.09
CA ASN A 13 3.14 -13.65 -4.70
C ASN A 13 1.92 -13.36 -3.83
N LEU A 14 1.16 -14.42 -3.54
CA LEU A 14 -0.03 -14.37 -2.70
C LEU A 14 0.29 -13.99 -1.25
N TYR A 15 1.52 -14.24 -0.80
CA TYR A 15 1.96 -13.84 0.55
C TYR A 15 1.94 -12.33 0.74
N VAL A 16 2.15 -11.54 -0.32
CA VAL A 16 2.06 -10.07 -0.24
C VAL A 16 0.64 -9.63 0.06
N PHE A 17 -0.36 -10.23 -0.60
CA PHE A 17 -1.77 -9.94 -0.29
C PHE A 17 -2.16 -10.40 1.11
N GLY A 18 -1.69 -11.59 1.53
CA GLY A 18 -1.88 -12.06 2.91
C GLY A 18 -1.27 -11.09 3.93
N ALA A 19 -0.04 -10.62 3.67
CA ALA A 19 0.65 -9.66 4.53
C ALA A 19 -0.08 -8.31 4.60
N MET A 20 -0.69 -7.84 3.51
CA MET A 20 -1.53 -6.63 3.52
C MET A 20 -2.73 -6.79 4.47
N ILE A 21 -3.43 -7.93 4.41
CA ILE A 21 -4.58 -8.21 5.29
C ILE A 21 -4.14 -8.31 6.75
N ILE A 22 -3.04 -9.03 7.02
CA ILE A 22 -2.49 -9.17 8.38
C ILE A 22 -2.06 -7.80 8.93
N SER A 23 -1.44 -6.96 8.11
CA SER A 23 -1.06 -5.59 8.50
C SER A 23 -2.28 -4.76 8.93
N ILE A 24 -3.37 -4.81 8.16
CA ILE A 24 -4.63 -4.13 8.51
C ILE A 24 -5.21 -4.71 9.80
N ALA A 25 -5.20 -6.03 9.98
CA ALA A 25 -5.69 -6.69 11.18
C ALA A 25 -4.90 -6.26 12.42
N ILE A 26 -3.56 -6.19 12.32
CA ILE A 26 -2.68 -5.70 13.39
C ILE A 26 -2.99 -4.23 13.72
N GLN A 27 -3.17 -3.38 12.70
CA GLN A 27 -3.55 -1.98 12.92
C GLN A 27 -4.85 -1.85 13.72
N LEU A 28 -5.87 -2.65 13.37
CA LEU A 28 -7.15 -2.67 14.09
C LEU A 28 -7.01 -3.24 15.51
N PHE A 29 -6.20 -4.28 15.67
CA PHE A 29 -5.91 -4.90 16.97
C PHE A 29 -5.33 -3.87 17.96
N PHE A 30 -4.31 -3.11 17.56
CA PHE A 30 -3.71 -2.10 18.43
C PHE A 30 -4.61 -0.89 18.69
N THR A 31 -5.38 -0.43 17.70
CA THR A 31 -6.16 0.81 17.82
C THR A 31 -7.50 0.62 18.53
N GLN A 32 -8.15 -0.54 18.40
CA GLN A 32 -9.51 -0.75 18.94
C GLN A 32 -9.52 -1.37 20.34
N ILE A 33 -8.48 -2.12 20.70
CA ILE A 33 -8.37 -2.79 21.99
C ILE A 33 -8.08 -1.75 23.08
N GLY A 34 -9.00 -1.64 24.04
CA GLY A 34 -8.93 -0.66 25.13
C GLY A 34 -7.71 -0.82 26.05
N TRP A 35 -7.14 -2.03 26.13
CA TRP A 35 -5.94 -2.30 26.93
C TRP A 35 -4.71 -1.54 26.41
N PHE A 36 -4.43 -1.61 25.11
CA PHE A 36 -3.34 -0.85 24.48
C PHE A 36 -3.55 0.66 24.60
N ASN A 37 -4.79 1.11 24.40
CA ASN A 37 -5.16 2.52 24.55
C ASN A 37 -4.89 3.08 25.95
N ARG A 38 -5.11 2.28 27.01
CA ARG A 38 -4.80 2.68 28.39
C ARG A 38 -3.30 2.74 28.68
N ILE A 39 -2.51 1.82 28.11
CA ILE A 39 -1.05 1.75 28.34
C ILE A 39 -0.32 2.83 27.54
N LEU A 40 -0.71 3.04 26.28
CA LEU A 40 -0.09 4.00 25.38
C LEU A 40 -0.64 5.43 25.54
N GLY A 41 -1.67 5.63 26.35
CA GLY A 41 -2.34 6.93 26.52
C GLY A 41 -3.09 7.40 25.27
N THR A 42 -3.44 6.48 24.37
CA THR A 42 -4.11 6.78 23.09
C THR A 42 -5.63 6.58 23.18
N GLY A 43 -6.39 7.38 22.44
CA GLY A 43 -7.84 7.20 22.28
C GLY A 43 -8.20 6.22 21.16
N ARG A 44 -9.42 5.66 21.20
CA ARG A 44 -9.96 4.88 20.08
C ARG A 44 -10.04 5.75 18.84
N VAL A 45 -9.45 5.28 17.73
CA VAL A 45 -9.44 6.00 16.46
C VAL A 45 -10.71 5.65 15.67
N PRO A 46 -11.56 6.64 15.33
CA PRO A 46 -12.70 6.42 14.46
C PRO A 46 -12.26 5.97 13.05
N PRO A 47 -13.00 5.05 12.38
CA PRO A 47 -12.64 4.55 11.05
C PRO A 47 -12.47 5.63 9.97
N LYS A 48 -13.17 6.77 10.10
CA LYS A 48 -13.08 7.91 9.18
C LYS A 48 -11.67 8.49 9.04
N TYR A 49 -10.81 8.35 10.03
CA TYR A 49 -9.42 8.82 9.97
C TYR A 49 -8.46 7.77 9.40
N ILE A 50 -8.89 6.52 9.29
CA ILE A 50 -8.11 5.43 8.70
C ILE A 50 -8.35 5.37 7.18
N MET A 51 -9.57 5.64 6.72
CA MET A 51 -9.91 5.62 5.28
C MET A 51 -8.98 6.43 4.36
N PRO A 52 -8.51 7.63 4.73
CA PRO A 52 -7.56 8.38 3.91
C PRO A 52 -6.25 7.62 3.64
N THR A 53 -5.75 6.81 4.58
CA THR A 53 -4.50 6.07 4.39
C THR A 53 -4.64 5.00 3.30
N LEU A 54 -5.81 4.37 3.20
CA LEU A 54 -6.13 3.46 2.09
C LEU A 54 -6.18 4.20 0.76
N GLY A 55 -6.82 5.38 0.73
CA GLY A 55 -6.88 6.24 -0.46
C GLY A 55 -5.49 6.68 -0.95
N PHE A 56 -4.65 7.18 -0.05
CA PHE A 56 -3.27 7.57 -0.37
C PHE A 56 -2.42 6.37 -0.80
N GLY A 57 -2.58 5.21 -0.15
CA GLY A 57 -1.90 3.97 -0.56
C GLY A 57 -2.25 3.57 -1.99
N MET A 58 -3.53 3.64 -2.35
CA MET A 58 -3.99 3.35 -3.71
C MET A 58 -3.47 4.38 -4.73
N LEU A 59 -3.52 5.67 -4.38
CA LEU A 59 -3.00 6.76 -5.22
C LEU A 59 -1.50 6.57 -5.50
N TRP A 60 -0.72 6.22 -4.47
CA TRP A 60 0.71 5.97 -4.62
C TRP A 60 0.99 4.79 -5.56
N LEU A 61 0.21 3.72 -5.44
CA LEU A 61 0.31 2.54 -6.30
C LEU A 61 0.03 2.90 -7.77
N ILE A 62 -0.99 3.74 -8.03
CA ILE A 62 -1.31 4.24 -9.36
C ILE A 62 -0.16 5.08 -9.93
N ILE A 63 0.36 6.03 -9.16
CA ILE A 63 1.49 6.87 -9.59
C ILE A 63 2.70 6.03 -9.94
N ASP A 64 3.03 5.03 -9.13
CA ASP A 64 4.19 4.17 -9.36
C ASP A 64 4.04 3.32 -10.62
N GLU A 65 2.85 2.75 -10.86
CA GLU A 65 2.57 2.02 -12.10
C GLU A 65 2.57 2.94 -13.32
N LEU A 66 1.99 4.14 -13.24
CA LEU A 66 2.03 5.13 -14.32
C LEU A 66 3.46 5.55 -14.66
N ARG A 67 4.30 5.79 -13.64
CA ARG A 67 5.73 6.08 -13.81
C ARG A 67 6.44 4.94 -14.53
N LYS A 68 6.23 3.69 -14.10
CA LYS A 68 6.81 2.49 -14.75
C LYS A 68 6.37 2.38 -16.22
N LEU A 69 5.11 2.65 -16.52
CA LEU A 69 4.60 2.65 -17.90
C LEU A 69 5.22 3.75 -18.75
N TYR A 70 5.38 4.95 -18.20
CA TYR A 70 5.95 6.10 -18.91
C TYR A 70 7.42 5.87 -19.28
N ILE A 71 8.24 5.38 -18.35
CA ILE A 71 9.66 5.10 -18.57
C ILE A 71 9.85 4.05 -19.67
N ARG A 72 8.98 3.04 -19.73
CA ARG A 72 9.02 1.99 -20.76
C ARG A 72 8.63 2.50 -22.15
N LYS A 73 7.66 3.41 -22.24
CA LYS A 73 7.27 4.03 -23.52
C LYS A 73 8.31 5.04 -24.01
N ARG A 74 8.98 5.76 -23.11
CA ARG A 74 9.97 6.81 -23.45
C ARG A 74 11.25 6.66 -22.61
N PRO A 75 12.11 5.67 -22.94
CA PRO A 75 13.31 5.37 -22.15
C PRO A 75 14.39 6.48 -22.20
N ARG A 76 14.32 7.39 -23.17
CA ARG A 76 15.25 8.54 -23.29
C ARG A 76 14.71 9.86 -22.71
N SER A 77 13.58 9.84 -21.99
CA SER A 77 13.01 11.06 -21.40
C SER A 77 13.76 11.50 -20.13
N LEU A 78 13.69 12.78 -19.78
CA LEU A 78 14.24 13.30 -18.52
C LEU A 78 13.69 12.56 -17.29
N VAL A 79 12.42 12.15 -17.33
CA VAL A 79 11.78 11.36 -16.26
C VAL A 79 12.47 9.99 -16.10
N ALA A 80 12.89 9.35 -17.19
CA ALA A 80 13.64 8.10 -17.13
C ALA A 80 15.05 8.28 -16.54
N ARG A 81 15.66 9.47 -16.70
CA ARG A 81 16.95 9.82 -16.09
C ARG A 81 16.87 10.19 -14.61
N ILE A 82 15.72 10.68 -14.12
CA ILE A 82 15.52 11.03 -12.71
C ILE A 82 15.05 9.82 -11.89
N ALA A 83 14.41 8.85 -12.56
CA ALA A 83 13.84 7.67 -11.91
C ALA A 83 14.83 6.49 -11.77
N TRP A 84 16.03 6.61 -12.35
CA TRP A 84 17.16 5.68 -12.23
C TRP A 84 18.32 6.38 -11.56
#